data_AF-A0A4Q3DVA8-F1
#
_entry.id   AF-A0A4Q3DVA8-F1
#
_cell.length_a   1.000
_cell.length_b   1.000
_cell.length_c   1.000
_cell.angle_alpha   90.00
_cell.angle_beta   90.00
_cell.angle_gamma   90.00
#
_symmetry.space_group_name_H-M   'P 1'
#
loop_
_entity.id
_entity.type
_entity.pdbx_description
1 polymer ?
#
loop_
_entity_poly.entity_id
_entity_poly.type
_entity_poly.pdbx_seq_one_letter_code
_entity_poly.pdbx_strand_id
1 'polypeptide(L)'
;MDIADQHFAIYYLSEQAVTIEFGQQIGEEVFNRIRQFNQLIHQNPFPGFLSTVPAYTTLSVYFDPLQIIKSNLPGQDCFEKVCAHLNHLKNKPADQEKSMIKTVSVPVCYGGSFGPDLAELATLHQLAADEIVAMH
;
A
#
# COMPACT_ATOMS: atom_id res chain seq x y z
N MET A 1 -4.16 -12.84 22.31
CA MET A 1 -5.43 -12.82 21.57
C MET A 1 -6.01 -11.44 21.79
N ASP A 2 -5.56 -10.48 20.99
CA ASP A 2 -6.14 -9.13 20.90
C ASP A 2 -6.51 -8.94 19.44
N ILE A 3 -7.74 -9.35 19.11
CA ILE A 3 -8.37 -8.99 17.84
C ILE A 3 -9.03 -7.64 18.13
N ALA A 4 -8.22 -6.59 18.29
CA ALA A 4 -8.75 -5.25 18.15
C ALA A 4 -9.24 -5.14 16.70
N ASP A 5 -10.49 -4.75 16.51
CA ASP A 5 -11.08 -4.48 15.20
C ASP A 5 -10.16 -3.56 14.40
N GLN A 6 -9.33 -4.15 13.55
CA GLN A 6 -8.37 -3.43 12.74
C GLN A 6 -9.14 -2.68 11.65
N HIS A 7 -9.03 -1.36 11.66
CA HIS A 7 -9.71 -0.46 10.73
C HIS A 7 -9.55 -0.92 9.28
N PHE A 8 -10.67 -1.11 8.59
CA PHE A 8 -10.72 -1.53 7.19
C PHE A 8 -12.00 -0.96 6.59
N ALA A 9 -11.88 0.19 5.94
CA ALA A 9 -13.00 0.86 5.28
C ALA A 9 -12.74 0.92 3.78
N ILE A 10 -13.72 0.55 2.97
CA ILE A 10 -13.66 0.71 1.51
C ILE A 10 -14.55 1.89 1.12
N TYR A 11 -14.02 2.81 0.34
CA TYR A 11 -14.79 3.93 -0.19
C TYR A 11 -14.53 4.12 -1.68
N TYR A 12 -15.52 4.74 -2.32
CA TYR A 12 -15.48 5.04 -3.75
C TYR A 12 -14.42 6.12 -4.04
N LEU A 13 -13.56 5.86 -5.02
CA LEU A 13 -12.60 6.85 -5.51
C LEU A 13 -13.02 7.38 -6.88
N SER A 14 -13.36 6.47 -7.82
CA SER A 14 -13.82 6.81 -9.17
C SER A 14 -14.52 5.61 -9.82
N GLU A 15 -15.03 5.76 -11.05
CA GLU A 15 -15.71 4.69 -11.79
C GLU A 15 -14.80 3.49 -12.07
N GLN A 16 -13.48 3.68 -11.99
CA GLN A 16 -12.45 2.68 -12.27
C GLN A 16 -11.60 2.34 -11.05
N ALA A 17 -11.94 2.88 -9.86
CA ALA A 17 -11.14 2.66 -8.67
C ALA A 17 -11.91 2.73 -7.35
N VAL A 18 -11.48 1.90 -6.41
CA VAL A 18 -11.86 1.98 -4.99
C VAL A 18 -10.62 2.15 -4.14
N THR A 19 -10.78 2.74 -2.95
CA THR A 19 -9.70 2.84 -1.97
C THR A 19 -10.08 2.13 -0.69
N ILE A 20 -9.11 1.40 -0.14
CA ILE A 20 -9.19 0.72 1.15
C ILE A 20 -8.35 1.51 2.14
N GLU A 21 -8.92 1.87 3.28
CA GLU A 21 -8.23 2.52 4.40
C GLU A 21 -7.93 1.52 5.51
N PHE A 22 -6.68 1.46 5.95
CA PHE A 22 -6.18 0.52 6.96
C PHE A 22 -5.94 1.18 8.32
N GLY A 23 -5.91 2.52 8.39
CA GLY A 23 -5.73 3.25 9.64
C GLY A 23 -5.71 4.76 9.43
N GLN A 24 -5.68 5.52 10.53
CA GLN A 24 -5.65 6.99 10.50
C GLN A 24 -4.26 7.58 10.74
N GLN A 25 -3.27 6.76 11.11
CA GLN A 25 -1.91 7.19 11.41
C GLN A 25 -0.89 6.33 10.67
N ILE A 26 0.23 6.97 10.31
CA ILE A 26 1.37 6.29 9.69
C ILE A 26 2.04 5.40 10.74
N GLY A 27 2.23 4.13 10.42
CA GLY A 27 2.88 3.17 11.32
C GLY A 27 3.26 1.87 10.61
N GLU A 28 4.23 1.16 11.20
CA GLU A 28 4.78 -0.07 10.63
C GLU A 28 3.72 -1.18 10.51
N GLU A 29 2.80 -1.27 11.48
CA GLU A 29 1.68 -2.22 11.46
C GLU A 29 0.75 -1.96 10.26
N VAL A 30 0.36 -0.69 10.05
CA VAL A 30 -0.51 -0.28 8.93
C VAL A 30 0.19 -0.55 7.60
N PHE A 31 1.47 -0.20 7.49
CA PHE A 31 2.28 -0.46 6.29
C PHE A 31 2.36 -1.97 5.98
N ASN A 32 2.62 -2.81 6.98
CA ASN A 32 2.68 -4.25 6.81
C ASN A 32 1.33 -4.84 6.36
N ARG A 33 0.21 -4.35 6.91
CA ARG A 33 -1.14 -4.76 6.49
C ARG A 33 -1.44 -4.35 5.05
N ILE A 34 -1.09 -3.13 4.65
CA ILE A 34 -1.21 -2.68 3.25
C ILE A 34 -0.40 -3.57 2.33
N ARG A 35 0.87 -3.85 2.68
CA ARG A 35 1.76 -4.72 1.90
C ARG A 35 1.19 -6.13 1.75
N GLN A 36 0.73 -6.74 2.85
CA GLN A 36 0.15 -8.08 2.84
C GLN A 36 -1.12 -8.13 2.00
N PHE A 37 -2.04 -7.18 2.20
CA PHE A 37 -3.29 -7.15 1.43
C PHE A 37 -3.05 -6.86 -0.05
N ASN A 38 -2.06 -6.02 -0.36
CA ASN A 38 -1.63 -5.78 -1.73
C ASN A 38 -1.15 -7.08 -2.41
N GLN A 39 -0.29 -7.85 -1.74
CA GLN A 39 0.16 -9.15 -2.22
C GLN A 39 -1.02 -10.12 -2.40
N LEU A 40 -1.96 -10.13 -1.45
CA LEU A 40 -3.13 -10.99 -1.48
C LEU A 40 -4.03 -10.72 -2.69
N ILE A 41 -4.26 -9.44 -3.05
CA ILE A 41 -4.99 -9.07 -4.27
C ILE A 41 -4.26 -9.58 -5.52
N HIS A 42 -2.93 -9.42 -5.59
CA HIS A 42 -2.14 -9.87 -6.74
C HIS A 42 -2.14 -11.40 -6.89
N GLN A 43 -2.19 -12.15 -5.78
CA GLN A 43 -2.31 -13.61 -5.79
C GLN A 43 -3.73 -14.10 -6.12
N ASN A 44 -4.74 -13.23 -5.99
CA ASN A 44 -6.14 -13.57 -6.20
C ASN A 44 -6.81 -12.52 -7.10
N PRO A 45 -6.35 -12.35 -8.36
CA PRO A 45 -6.92 -11.34 -9.25
C PRO A 45 -8.38 -11.67 -9.56
N PHE A 46 -9.23 -10.65 -9.56
CA PHE A 46 -10.62 -10.74 -9.97
C PHE A 46 -10.81 -10.25 -11.42
N PRO A 47 -11.91 -10.61 -12.09
CA PRO A 47 -12.18 -10.10 -13.45
C PRO A 47 -12.10 -8.58 -13.49
N GLY A 48 -11.30 -8.03 -14.40
CA GLY A 48 -11.12 -6.58 -14.53
C GLY A 48 -10.11 -5.96 -13.58
N PHE A 49 -9.48 -6.70 -12.66
CA PHE A 49 -8.36 -6.16 -11.87
C PHE A 49 -7.23 -5.66 -12.79
N LEU A 50 -6.75 -4.43 -12.55
CA LEU A 50 -5.66 -3.82 -13.31
C LEU A 50 -4.39 -3.67 -12.48
N SER A 51 -4.46 -2.95 -11.37
CA SER A 51 -3.33 -2.70 -10.48
C SER A 51 -3.81 -2.21 -9.12
N THR A 52 -2.91 -2.16 -8.16
CA THR A 52 -3.08 -1.40 -6.92
C THR A 52 -2.03 -0.30 -6.81
N VAL A 53 -2.28 0.67 -5.95
CA VAL A 53 -1.31 1.71 -5.57
C VAL A 53 -1.36 1.88 -4.05
N PRO A 54 -0.31 1.47 -3.31
CA PRO A 54 -0.24 1.67 -1.86
C PRO A 54 0.14 3.11 -1.53
N ALA A 55 -0.42 3.62 -0.44
CA ALA A 55 -0.03 4.88 0.21
C ALA A 55 0.34 4.61 1.68
N TYR A 56 0.48 5.65 2.51
CA TYR A 56 0.86 5.49 3.92
C TYR A 56 -0.16 4.70 4.74
N THR A 57 -1.45 4.95 4.53
CA THR A 57 -2.54 4.34 5.31
C THR A 57 -3.64 3.71 4.45
N THR A 58 -3.51 3.79 3.13
CA THR A 58 -4.52 3.33 2.18
C THR A 58 -3.93 2.48 1.06
N LEU A 59 -4.78 1.73 0.37
CA LEU A 59 -4.49 1.00 -0.85
C LEU A 59 -5.59 1.30 -1.87
N SER A 60 -5.25 1.95 -2.98
CA SER A 60 -6.18 2.11 -4.09
C SER A 60 -6.11 0.89 -5.02
N VAL A 61 -7.26 0.43 -5.48
CA VAL A 61 -7.42 -0.72 -6.38
C VAL A 61 -8.09 -0.23 -7.65
N TYR A 62 -7.42 -0.41 -8.79
CA TYR A 62 -7.89 0.00 -10.11
C TYR A 62 -8.42 -1.20 -10.88
N PHE A 63 -9.51 -1.00 -11.60
CA PHE A 63 -10.18 -2.04 -12.37
C PHE A 63 -10.79 -1.52 -13.67
N ASP A 64 -10.99 -2.41 -14.63
CA ASP A 64 -11.76 -2.19 -15.85
C ASP A 64 -13.26 -2.40 -15.55
N PRO A 65 -14.09 -1.34 -15.60
CA PRO A 65 -15.51 -1.42 -15.28
C PRO A 65 -16.28 -2.32 -16.27
N LEU A 66 -15.87 -2.42 -17.54
CA LEU A 66 -16.56 -3.25 -18.53
C LEU A 66 -16.41 -4.74 -18.21
N GLN A 67 -15.24 -5.13 -17.69
CA GLN A 67 -14.98 -6.50 -17.23
C GLN A 67 -15.76 -6.79 -15.95
N ILE A 68 -15.84 -5.83 -15.02
CA ILE A 68 -16.59 -5.99 -13.77
C ILE A 68 -18.09 -6.14 -14.02
N ILE A 69 -18.68 -5.30 -14.89
CA ILE A 69 -20.11 -5.36 -15.24
C ILE A 69 -20.46 -6.75 -15.77
N LYS A 70 -19.64 -7.31 -16.66
CA LYS A 70 -19.83 -8.64 -17.27
C LYS A 70 -19.49 -9.80 -16.34
N SER A 71 -18.83 -9.54 -15.21
CA SER A 71 -18.41 -10.58 -14.27
C SER A 71 -19.57 -11.08 -13.41
N ASN A 72 -19.40 -12.30 -12.90
CA ASN A 72 -20.31 -12.92 -11.92
C ASN A 72 -20.01 -12.51 -10.47
N LEU A 73 -19.24 -11.43 -10.25
CA LEU A 73 -19.01 -10.92 -8.90
C LEU A 73 -20.34 -10.46 -8.27
N PRO A 74 -20.55 -10.69 -6.96
CA PRO A 74 -21.78 -10.32 -6.29
C PRO A 74 -21.87 -8.79 -6.09
N GLY A 75 -22.97 -8.17 -6.52
CA GLY A 75 -23.22 -6.72 -6.39
C GLY A 75 -24.08 -6.18 -7.53
N GLN A 76 -24.75 -5.05 -7.30
CA GLN A 76 -25.61 -4.38 -8.30
C GLN A 76 -24.78 -3.58 -9.32
N ASP A 77 -23.70 -2.95 -8.85
CA ASP A 77 -22.82 -2.10 -9.67
C ASP A 77 -21.34 -2.48 -9.50
N CYS A 78 -20.44 -1.77 -10.20
CA CYS A 78 -19.00 -2.03 -10.13
C CYS A 78 -18.44 -1.86 -8.72
N PHE A 79 -18.89 -0.84 -8.00
CA PHE A 79 -18.39 -0.53 -6.67
C PHE A 79 -18.74 -1.64 -5.69
N GLU A 80 -20.01 -2.04 -5.64
CA GLU A 80 -20.48 -3.13 -4.78
C GLU A 80 -19.78 -4.44 -5.12
N LYS A 81 -19.62 -4.76 -6.41
CA LYS A 81 -18.94 -5.98 -6.87
C LYS A 81 -17.51 -6.06 -6.38
N VAL A 82 -16.74 -4.97 -6.54
CA VAL A 82 -15.35 -4.92 -6.10
C VAL A 82 -15.26 -4.92 -4.58
N CYS A 83 -16.10 -4.14 -3.88
CA CYS A 83 -16.16 -4.12 -2.42
C CYS A 83 -16.47 -5.50 -1.84
N ALA A 84 -17.45 -6.22 -2.39
CA ALA A 84 -17.80 -7.55 -1.94
C ALA A 84 -16.64 -8.54 -2.14
N HIS A 85 -15.95 -8.47 -3.29
CA HIS A 85 -14.76 -9.28 -3.54
C HIS A 85 -13.63 -8.99 -2.55
N LEU A 86 -13.30 -7.71 -2.31
CA LEU A 86 -12.23 -7.32 -1.39
C LEU A 86 -12.55 -7.70 0.06
N ASN A 87 -13.82 -7.58 0.49
CA ASN A 87 -14.25 -8.04 1.80
C ASN A 87 -14.19 -9.57 1.94
N HIS A 88 -14.54 -10.31 0.89
CA HIS A 88 -14.37 -11.75 0.87
C HIS A 88 -12.89 -12.13 1.00
N LEU A 89 -12.02 -11.42 0.27
CA LEU A 89 -10.58 -11.66 0.29
C LEU A 89 -9.96 -11.36 1.66
N LYS A 90 -10.42 -10.30 2.35
CA LYS A 90 -10.03 -9.99 3.75
C LYS A 90 -10.28 -11.14 4.71
N ASN A 91 -11.35 -11.90 4.51
CA ASN A 91 -11.73 -13.00 5.38
C ASN A 91 -11.08 -14.34 4.99
N LYS A 92 -10.33 -14.39 3.88
CA LYS A 92 -9.62 -15.58 3.46
C LYS A 92 -8.48 -15.85 4.45
N PRO A 93 -8.25 -17.11 4.87
CA PRO A 93 -7.10 -17.46 5.68
C PRO A 93 -5.83 -17.01 4.97
N ALA A 94 -4.97 -16.25 5.67
CA ALA A 94 -3.69 -15.87 5.12
C ALA A 94 -2.84 -17.13 4.97
N ASP A 95 -2.56 -17.54 3.73
CA ASP A 95 -1.44 -18.44 3.49
C ASP A 95 -0.18 -17.67 3.89
N GLN A 96 0.48 -18.14 4.94
CA GLN A 96 1.75 -17.56 5.41
C GLN A 96 2.87 -17.94 4.44
N GLU A 97 2.78 -17.52 3.19
CA GLU A 97 3.96 -17.47 2.35
C GLU A 97 4.86 -16.37 2.92
N LYS A 98 5.98 -16.80 3.50
CA LYS A 98 7.07 -15.89 3.87
C LYS A 98 7.56 -15.22 2.59
N SER A 99 7.05 -14.02 2.31
CA SER A 99 7.61 -13.16 1.27
C SER A 99 9.09 -12.94 1.60
N MET A 100 9.98 -13.51 0.77
CA MET A 100 11.41 -13.33 0.94
C MET A 100 11.71 -11.84 0.78
N ILE A 101 12.19 -11.20 1.84
CA ILE A 101 12.60 -9.80 1.80
C ILE A 101 13.89 -9.74 0.99
N LYS A 102 13.84 -9.14 -0.20
CA LYS A 102 15.03 -8.89 -1.01
C LYS A 102 15.62 -7.54 -0.61
N THR A 103 16.70 -7.57 0.14
CA THR A 103 17.49 -6.37 0.43
C THR A 103 18.32 -6.00 -0.79
N VAL A 104 18.25 -4.74 -1.22
CA VAL A 104 19.05 -4.18 -2.31
C VAL A 104 19.83 -2.99 -1.76
N SER A 105 21.15 -3.02 -1.90
CA SER A 105 22.01 -1.88 -1.53
C SER A 105 22.10 -0.91 -2.70
N VAL A 106 21.80 0.36 -2.45
CA VAL A 106 21.89 1.44 -3.44
C VAL A 106 23.06 2.35 -3.06
N PRO A 107 24.13 2.45 -3.88
CA PRO A 107 25.23 3.36 -3.59
C PRO A 107 24.80 4.82 -3.78
N VAL A 108 25.17 5.69 -2.85
CA VAL A 108 24.79 7.11 -2.84
C VAL A 108 26.02 8.00 -2.70
N CYS A 109 26.11 9.05 -3.52
CA CYS A 109 27.11 10.11 -3.37
C CYS A 109 26.47 11.29 -2.61
N TYR A 110 26.86 11.47 -1.35
CA TYR A 110 26.33 12.54 -0.51
C TYR A 110 27.07 13.87 -0.72
N GLY A 111 26.34 14.98 -0.59
CA GLY A 111 26.91 16.33 -0.51
C GLY A 111 27.44 16.91 -1.83
N GLY A 112 28.11 18.06 -1.70
CA GLY A 112 28.74 18.76 -2.84
C GLY A 112 27.74 19.11 -3.94
N SER A 113 28.14 18.95 -5.20
CA SER A 113 27.25 19.18 -6.34
C SER A 113 26.14 18.13 -6.50
N PHE A 114 26.27 16.96 -5.85
CA PHE A 114 25.30 15.86 -5.95
C PHE A 114 24.20 15.93 -4.88
N GLY A 115 24.48 16.60 -3.77
CA GLY A 115 23.52 16.88 -2.70
C GLY A 115 23.80 18.24 -2.08
N PRO A 116 23.57 19.36 -2.81
CA PRO A 116 23.89 20.70 -2.34
C PRO A 116 23.13 21.07 -1.04
N ASP A 117 21.95 20.50 -0.85
CA ASP A 117 21.08 20.76 0.30
C ASP A 117 21.58 20.14 1.61
N LEU A 118 22.57 19.24 1.57
CA LEU A 118 23.08 18.55 2.76
C LEU A 118 23.67 19.53 3.78
N ALA A 119 24.32 20.61 3.32
CA ALA A 119 24.89 21.63 4.20
C ALA A 119 23.79 22.45 4.90
N GLU A 120 22.70 22.73 4.18
CA GLU A 120 21.53 23.41 4.75
C GLU A 120 20.82 22.52 5.77
N LEU A 121 20.63 21.24 5.44
CA LEU A 121 20.04 20.25 6.34
C LEU A 121 20.87 20.09 7.63
N ALA A 122 22.20 20.02 7.50
CA ALA A 122 23.14 20.01 8.63
C ALA A 122 22.98 21.23 9.53
N THR A 123 22.88 22.41 8.92
CA THR A 123 22.67 23.67 9.65
C THR A 123 21.32 23.71 10.35
N LEU A 124 20.25 23.28 9.67
CA LEU A 124 18.88 23.25 10.18
C LEU A 124 18.75 22.35 11.41
N HIS A 125 19.35 21.17 11.37
CA HIS A 125 19.30 20.19 12.45
C HIS A 125 20.43 20.34 13.48
N GLN A 126 21.36 21.28 13.29
CA GLN A 126 22.54 21.50 14.15
C GLN A 126 23.40 20.24 14.31
N LEU A 127 23.54 19.48 13.23
CA LEU A 127 24.36 18.27 13.15
C LEU A 127 25.45 18.44 12.11
N ALA A 128 26.56 17.70 12.25
CA ALA A 128 27.52 17.61 11.17
C ALA A 128 26.90 16.83 9.98
N ALA A 129 27.31 17.19 8.76
CA ALA A 129 26.84 16.50 7.56
C ALA A 129 27.15 14.98 7.61
N ASP A 130 28.31 14.61 8.14
CA ASP A 130 28.71 13.20 8.31
C ASP A 130 27.81 12.45 9.29
N GLU A 131 27.30 13.12 10.33
CA GLU A 131 26.35 12.52 11.28
C GLU A 131 25.00 12.26 10.62
N ILE A 132 24.54 13.16 9.74
CA ILE A 132 23.33 12.96 8.93
C ILE A 132 23.49 11.77 7.99
N VAL A 133 24.64 11.69 7.30
CA VAL A 133 24.95 10.57 6.39
C VAL A 133 25.00 9.24 7.13
N ALA A 134 25.51 9.20 8.36
CA ALA A 134 25.56 7.97 9.15
C ALA A 134 24.18 7.47 9.63
N MET A 135 23.18 8.36 9.75
CA MET A 135 21.82 8.01 10.15
C MET A 135 20.92 7.55 8.99
N HIS A 136 21.29 7.88 7.74
CA HIS A 136 20.52 7.56 6.54
C HIS A 136 20.97 6.24 5.89
#